data_AF-A0A7C4AYA0-F1
#
_entry.id   AF-A0A7C4AYA0-F1
#
_cell.length_a   1.000
_cell.length_b   1.000
_cell.length_c   1.000
_cell.angle_alpha   90.00
_cell.angle_beta   90.00
_cell.angle_gamma   90.00
#
_symmetry.space_group_name_H-M   'P 1'
#
loop_
_entity.id
_entity.type
_entity.pdbx_description
1 polymer ?
#
loop_
_entity_poly.entity_id
_entity_poly.type
_entity_poly.pdbx_seq_one_letter_code
_entity_poly.pdbx_strand_id
1 'polypeptide(L)'
;MSKLTLAWLMPVSRRIDSFIIREITGFYKDASEKGLMNSKEAEAQLAKALSHKTDFVTALKISVPVNWRSSVSCGLWRKNGSTSGFSTMLETMRDRRMYELATTFAIALKSGDIRDKAFDEKDFVKPEEYEFKIRIADNLEKLVNQRVKEKHREGFADRYFRGREEVFNYELRDLKYSELFRKGEYDKIISLYDDLKETWHGKTAGIGERVVSLTLFEAGILDEEPDACEAIVKYQWAITNIWMWSDEMKDLFSNLREGSINMLVVECLKRGLNRVDEEAVKDFIARNPVILDEPVREYFELARKVEDKMRKYPWINIKDYSEGAKIVFKKFEDRRSSLLKTIGKT
;
A
#
# COMPACT_ATOMS: atom_id res chain seq x y z
N MET A 1 -13.30 7.51 24.87
CA MET A 1 -12.97 6.07 24.79
C MET A 1 -12.06 5.79 23.60
N SER A 2 -10.74 6.06 23.70
CA SER A 2 -9.83 6.19 22.54
C SER A 2 -8.58 5.27 22.58
N LYS A 3 -8.65 4.09 23.20
CA LYS A 3 -7.46 3.22 23.37
C LYS A 3 -7.72 1.73 23.06
N LEU A 4 -8.41 1.44 21.95
CA LEU A 4 -8.59 0.05 21.47
C LEU A 4 -8.02 -0.20 20.06
N THR A 5 -7.34 0.79 19.49
CA THR A 5 -6.56 0.64 18.27
C THR A 5 -5.23 -0.04 18.61
N LEU A 6 -4.94 -1.20 18.00
CA LEU A 6 -3.58 -1.74 17.70
C LEU A 6 -2.94 -2.81 18.60
N ALA A 7 -3.67 -3.49 19.48
CA ALA A 7 -3.05 -4.44 20.43
C ALA A 7 -2.28 -5.63 19.79
N TRP A 8 -2.56 -6.01 18.54
CA TRP A 8 -1.92 -7.17 17.88
C TRP A 8 -0.84 -6.80 16.86
N LEU A 9 -0.91 -5.61 16.25
CA LEU A 9 0.18 -5.08 15.44
C LEU A 9 1.30 -4.48 16.32
N MET A 10 0.97 -3.90 17.48
CA MET A 10 1.96 -3.24 18.35
C MET A 10 3.08 -4.13 18.94
N PRO A 11 2.85 -5.39 19.37
CA PRO A 11 3.91 -6.21 19.97
C PRO A 11 4.88 -6.74 18.91
N VAL A 12 4.36 -7.13 17.74
CA VAL A 12 5.13 -7.58 16.58
C VAL A 12 5.84 -6.40 15.93
N SER A 13 5.15 -5.28 15.77
CA SER A 13 5.78 -4.04 15.33
C SER A 13 6.89 -3.65 16.29
N ARG A 14 6.76 -3.74 17.62
CA ARG A 14 7.86 -3.37 18.54
C ARG A 14 9.10 -4.24 18.38
N ARG A 15 8.99 -5.56 18.22
CA ARG A 15 10.18 -6.44 18.05
C ARG A 15 10.84 -6.26 16.69
N ILE A 16 10.04 -6.11 15.64
CA ILE A 16 10.52 -5.86 14.28
C ILE A 16 11.04 -4.43 14.15
N ASP A 17 10.36 -3.45 14.75
CA ASP A 17 10.80 -2.07 14.88
C ASP A 17 12.13 -2.06 15.61
N SER A 18 12.27 -2.75 16.74
CA SER A 18 13.55 -2.82 17.46
C SER A 18 14.64 -3.46 16.62
N PHE A 19 14.34 -4.50 15.84
CA PHE A 19 15.31 -5.13 14.94
C PHE A 19 15.69 -4.18 13.79
N ILE A 20 14.72 -3.65 13.05
CA ILE A 20 14.92 -2.72 11.94
C ILE A 20 15.60 -1.43 12.41
N ILE A 21 15.17 -0.86 13.54
CA ILE A 21 15.82 0.30 14.17
C ILE A 21 17.27 -0.08 14.50
N ARG A 22 17.52 -1.25 15.09
CA ARG A 22 18.89 -1.67 15.41
C ARG A 22 19.76 -1.82 14.16
N GLU A 23 19.25 -2.43 13.08
CA GLU A 23 20.00 -2.58 11.83
C GLU A 23 20.25 -1.21 11.15
N ILE A 24 19.24 -0.32 11.11
CA ILE A 24 19.37 1.02 10.54
C ILE A 24 20.29 1.91 11.40
N THR A 25 20.12 1.90 12.73
CA THR A 25 20.97 2.67 13.66
C THR A 25 22.39 2.15 13.68
N GLY A 26 22.58 0.82 13.72
CA GLY A 26 23.89 0.19 13.59
C GLY A 26 24.57 0.57 12.29
N PHE A 27 23.81 0.60 11.18
CA PHE A 27 24.30 1.04 9.89
C PHE A 27 24.82 2.49 9.88
N TYR A 28 23.99 3.47 10.26
CA TYR A 28 24.41 4.88 10.21
C TYR A 28 25.56 5.17 11.19
N LYS A 29 25.63 4.43 12.30
CA LYS A 29 26.75 4.48 13.24
C LYS A 29 28.04 3.97 12.59
N ASP A 30 28.01 2.78 11.99
CA ASP A 30 29.14 2.20 11.26
C ASP A 30 29.61 3.08 10.09
N ALA A 31 28.67 3.69 9.36
CA ALA A 31 28.97 4.56 8.22
C ALA A 31 29.68 5.86 8.65
N SER A 32 29.27 6.42 9.80
CA SER A 32 29.97 7.55 10.41
C SER A 32 31.35 7.15 10.93
N GLU A 33 31.49 5.99 11.58
CA GLU A 33 32.77 5.49 12.12
C GLU A 33 33.78 5.17 11.01
N LYS A 34 33.31 4.73 9.84
CA LYS A 34 34.13 4.42 8.66
C LYS A 34 34.42 5.65 7.77
N GLY A 35 33.97 6.84 8.16
CA GLY A 35 34.21 8.09 7.41
C GLY A 35 33.48 8.19 6.07
N LEU A 36 32.49 7.33 5.82
CA LEU A 36 31.69 7.36 4.59
C LEU A 36 30.78 8.58 4.52
N MET A 37 30.30 9.03 5.69
CA MET A 37 29.50 10.23 5.89
C MET A 37 29.90 10.92 7.18
N ASN A 38 29.70 12.23 7.25
CA ASN A 38 29.94 12.95 8.49
C ASN A 38 28.81 12.67 9.51
N SER A 39 29.10 12.82 10.80
CA SER A 39 28.16 12.48 11.88
C SER A 39 26.84 13.25 11.82
N LYS A 40 26.84 14.53 11.41
CA LYS A 40 25.60 15.32 11.28
C LYS A 40 24.70 14.85 10.15
N GLU A 41 25.33 14.49 9.03
CA GLU A 41 24.65 13.93 7.86
C GLU A 41 24.07 12.54 8.18
N ALA A 42 24.84 11.70 8.89
CA ALA A 42 24.38 10.40 9.36
C ALA A 42 23.15 10.49 10.28
N GLU A 43 23.13 11.44 11.21
CA GLU A 43 22.01 11.67 12.12
C GLU A 43 20.76 12.16 11.39
N ALA A 44 20.91 13.10 10.45
CA ALA A 44 19.79 13.62 9.65
C ALA A 44 19.18 12.53 8.76
N GLN A 45 20.02 11.72 8.12
CA GLN A 45 19.57 10.61 7.27
C GLN A 45 18.96 9.47 8.08
N LEU A 46 19.50 9.16 9.26
CA LEU A 46 18.89 8.23 10.22
C LEU A 46 17.50 8.71 10.64
N ALA A 47 17.36 9.99 11.01
CA ALA A 47 16.08 10.57 11.41
C ALA A 47 15.04 10.52 10.27
N LYS A 48 15.45 10.83 9.04
CA LYS A 48 14.62 10.69 7.83
C LYS A 48 14.28 9.23 7.56
N ALA A 49 15.22 8.29 7.67
CA ALA A 49 14.95 6.86 7.46
C ALA A 49 13.94 6.29 8.48
N LEU A 50 13.92 6.84 9.70
CA LEU A 50 13.02 6.44 10.79
C LEU A 50 11.65 7.17 10.79
N SER A 51 11.54 8.36 10.19
CA SER A 51 10.33 9.21 10.29
C SER A 51 9.17 8.84 9.35
N HIS A 52 9.42 8.15 8.24
CA HIS A 52 8.38 7.72 7.27
C HIS A 52 7.52 6.53 7.74
N LYS A 53 7.59 6.20 9.04
CA LYS A 53 6.90 5.06 9.68
C LYS A 53 5.37 5.17 9.70
N THR A 54 4.82 6.38 9.51
CA THR A 54 3.45 6.74 9.88
C THR A 54 2.39 6.45 8.80
N ASP A 55 2.72 6.65 7.52
CA ASP A 55 1.79 6.40 6.41
C ASP A 55 1.70 4.92 6.06
N PHE A 56 2.82 4.22 6.18
CA PHE A 56 2.97 2.80 5.89
C PHE A 56 2.28 1.87 6.91
N VAL A 57 2.44 2.15 8.20
CA VAL A 57 1.70 1.47 9.28
C VAL A 57 0.20 1.75 9.16
N THR A 58 -0.20 2.85 8.52
CA THR A 58 -1.60 3.16 8.19
C THR A 58 -2.08 2.37 6.97
N ALA A 59 -1.25 2.19 5.94
CA ALA A 59 -1.50 1.35 4.76
C ALA A 59 -1.75 -0.12 5.13
N LEU A 60 -0.81 -0.73 5.88
CA LEU A 60 -0.98 -2.09 6.43
C LEU A 60 -2.18 -2.20 7.36
N LYS A 61 -2.50 -1.12 8.10
CA LYS A 61 -3.71 -1.09 8.91
C LYS A 61 -4.99 -1.09 8.06
N ILE A 62 -4.95 -0.63 6.82
CA ILE A 62 -6.10 -0.63 5.92
C ILE A 62 -6.15 -1.94 5.12
N SER A 63 -5.00 -2.60 4.88
CA SER A 63 -4.88 -3.79 4.01
C SER A 63 -4.95 -5.16 4.69
N VAL A 64 -4.98 -5.23 6.02
CA VAL A 64 -5.16 -6.51 6.75
C VAL A 64 -6.63 -6.66 7.15
N PRO A 65 -7.27 -7.83 6.93
CA PRO A 65 -8.65 -8.08 7.32
C PRO A 65 -8.93 -7.61 8.74
N VAL A 66 -9.84 -6.65 8.87
CA VAL A 66 -10.00 -5.87 10.10
C VAL A 66 -10.69 -6.67 11.22
N ASN A 67 -11.22 -7.86 10.91
CA ASN A 67 -11.77 -8.84 11.87
C ASN A 67 -10.84 -9.15 13.05
N TRP A 68 -9.55 -8.86 12.93
CA TRP A 68 -8.54 -9.14 13.93
C TRP A 68 -8.39 -8.05 15.01
N ARG A 69 -9.20 -6.97 14.97
CA ARG A 69 -8.96 -5.77 15.79
C ARG A 69 -9.86 -5.56 17.01
N SER A 70 -11.04 -6.15 17.09
CA SER A 70 -12.01 -5.74 18.12
C SER A 70 -12.11 -6.74 19.28
N SER A 71 -12.15 -6.24 20.52
CA SER A 71 -12.63 -6.98 21.71
C SER A 71 -14.16 -7.06 21.75
N VAL A 72 -14.85 -6.23 20.95
CA VAL A 72 -16.32 -6.19 20.78
C VAL A 72 -16.82 -7.46 20.12
N SER A 73 -16.00 -8.03 19.25
CA SER A 73 -16.31 -9.25 18.58
C SER A 73 -16.33 -10.42 19.57
N CYS A 74 -15.63 -10.40 20.72
CA CYS A 74 -15.75 -11.41 21.79
C CYS A 74 -17.20 -11.64 22.31
N GLY A 75 -18.07 -10.63 22.26
CA GLY A 75 -19.50 -10.75 22.60
C GLY A 75 -20.37 -11.35 21.49
N LEU A 76 -20.01 -11.12 20.23
CA LEU A 76 -20.57 -11.80 19.05
C LEU A 76 -19.97 -13.22 18.85
N TRP A 77 -18.73 -13.43 19.31
CA TRP A 77 -17.95 -14.68 19.31
C TRP A 77 -18.55 -15.75 20.21
N ARG A 78 -19.32 -15.35 21.23
CA ARG A 78 -20.10 -16.28 22.07
C ARG A 78 -21.45 -16.67 21.47
N LYS A 79 -22.00 -15.88 20.53
CA LYS A 79 -23.34 -16.10 19.97
C LYS A 79 -23.35 -16.98 18.71
N ASN A 80 -22.27 -17.00 17.93
CA ASN A 80 -22.23 -17.63 16.60
C ASN A 80 -21.31 -18.86 16.49
N GLY A 81 -21.05 -19.57 17.60
CA GLY A 81 -20.03 -20.63 17.72
C GLY A 81 -20.26 -21.93 16.93
N SER A 82 -20.82 -21.88 15.71
CA SER A 82 -21.07 -23.07 14.86
C SER A 82 -20.68 -22.91 13.38
N THR A 83 -20.14 -21.77 12.93
CA THR A 83 -19.66 -21.62 11.55
C THR A 83 -18.22 -22.14 11.39
N SER A 84 -17.97 -23.01 10.40
CA SER A 84 -16.66 -23.64 10.18
C SER A 84 -15.53 -22.63 9.91
N GLY A 85 -15.76 -21.62 9.08
CA GLY A 85 -14.77 -20.56 8.82
C GLY A 85 -14.39 -19.74 10.07
N PHE A 86 -15.25 -19.75 11.09
CA PHE A 86 -15.01 -19.05 12.36
C PHE A 86 -14.11 -19.84 13.31
N SER A 87 -14.26 -21.18 13.41
CA SER A 87 -13.36 -22.02 14.21
C SER A 87 -11.93 -21.98 13.66
N THR A 88 -11.79 -22.11 12.34
CA THR A 88 -10.49 -22.09 11.65
C THR A 88 -9.80 -20.74 11.78
N MET A 89 -10.54 -19.63 11.63
CA MET A 89 -10.01 -18.29 11.86
C MET A 89 -9.53 -18.06 13.29
N LEU A 90 -10.27 -18.54 14.31
CA LEU A 90 -9.90 -18.38 15.72
C LEU A 90 -8.67 -19.19 16.12
N GLU A 91 -8.57 -20.42 15.65
CA GLU A 91 -7.38 -21.26 15.83
C GLU A 91 -6.17 -20.61 15.16
N THR A 92 -6.36 -20.08 13.95
CA THR A 92 -5.28 -19.45 13.21
C THR A 92 -4.86 -18.10 13.79
N MET A 93 -5.78 -17.28 14.30
CA MET A 93 -5.43 -16.04 15.00
C MET A 93 -4.59 -16.28 16.26
N ARG A 94 -4.73 -17.44 16.90
CA ARG A 94 -3.90 -17.87 18.04
C ARG A 94 -2.63 -18.59 17.60
N ASP A 95 -2.53 -18.94 16.33
CA ASP A 95 -1.37 -19.59 15.75
C ASP A 95 -0.21 -18.59 15.64
N ARG A 96 0.96 -19.05 16.09
CA ARG A 96 2.23 -18.36 15.92
C ARG A 96 2.49 -17.98 14.44
N ARG A 97 2.01 -18.77 13.49
CA ARG A 97 2.15 -18.51 12.04
C ARG A 97 1.60 -17.17 11.61
N MET A 98 0.51 -16.67 12.22
CA MET A 98 -0.03 -15.36 11.87
C MET A 98 0.84 -14.20 12.37
N TYR A 99 1.50 -14.38 13.51
CA TYR A 99 2.53 -13.44 13.97
C TYR A 99 3.75 -13.48 13.04
N GLU A 100 4.14 -14.67 12.59
CA GLU A 100 5.21 -14.82 11.61
C GLU A 100 4.82 -14.22 10.25
N LEU A 101 3.55 -14.28 9.84
CA LEU A 101 3.06 -13.69 8.59
C LEU A 101 3.12 -12.16 8.62
N ALA A 102 2.58 -11.57 9.69
CA ALA A 102 2.68 -10.13 9.92
C ALA A 102 4.15 -9.67 9.93
N THR A 103 5.03 -10.49 10.50
CA THR A 103 6.47 -10.24 10.49
C THR A 103 7.07 -10.29 9.09
N THR A 104 6.73 -11.31 8.32
CA THR A 104 7.19 -11.50 6.94
C THR A 104 6.81 -10.31 6.06
N PHE A 105 5.55 -9.87 6.10
CA PHE A 105 5.11 -8.70 5.32
C PHE A 105 5.76 -7.39 5.77
N ALA A 106 5.93 -7.19 7.09
CA ALA A 106 6.61 -5.98 7.58
C ALA A 106 8.07 -5.88 7.09
N ILE A 107 8.80 -7.01 7.06
CA ILE A 107 10.18 -7.04 6.54
C ILE A 107 10.18 -6.81 5.02
N ALA A 108 9.28 -7.46 4.27
CA ALA A 108 9.19 -7.33 2.82
C ALA A 108 8.97 -5.89 2.39
N LEU A 109 8.03 -5.22 3.04
CA LEU A 109 7.71 -3.84 2.72
C LEU A 109 8.83 -2.87 3.13
N LYS A 110 9.50 -3.11 4.28
CA LYS A 110 10.66 -2.29 4.65
C LYS A 110 11.82 -2.44 3.67
N SER A 111 12.05 -3.65 3.16
CA SER A 111 13.04 -3.88 2.10
C SER A 111 12.74 -3.03 0.86
N GLY A 112 11.47 -3.01 0.42
CA GLY A 112 10.99 -2.14 -0.65
C GLY A 112 11.30 -0.66 -0.40
N ASP A 113 10.87 -0.10 0.74
CA ASP A 113 11.09 1.31 1.08
C ASP A 113 12.57 1.72 1.04
N ILE A 114 13.47 0.87 1.54
CA ILE A 114 14.91 1.15 1.55
C ILE A 114 15.45 1.16 0.11
N ARG A 115 14.98 0.22 -0.70
CA ARG A 115 15.39 0.07 -2.10
C ARG A 115 14.91 1.27 -2.93
N ASP A 116 13.65 1.67 -2.79
CA ASP A 116 13.08 2.81 -3.51
C ASP A 116 13.84 4.09 -3.19
N LYS A 117 14.08 4.36 -1.90
CA LYS A 117 14.90 5.51 -1.48
C LYS A 117 16.32 5.46 -2.03
N ALA A 118 16.93 4.28 -2.07
CA ALA A 118 18.27 4.14 -2.63
C ALA A 118 18.28 4.51 -4.12
N PHE A 119 17.24 4.13 -4.88
CA PHE A 119 17.11 4.52 -6.27
C PHE A 119 16.88 6.02 -6.44
N ASP A 120 15.99 6.62 -5.65
CA ASP A 120 15.71 8.07 -5.70
C ASP A 120 16.96 8.91 -5.39
N GLU A 121 17.81 8.42 -4.48
CA GLU A 121 18.98 9.14 -3.99
C GLU A 121 20.27 8.80 -4.77
N LYS A 122 20.22 7.89 -5.75
CA LYS A 122 21.41 7.29 -6.41
C LYS A 122 22.41 8.32 -6.93
N ASP A 123 21.94 9.40 -7.53
CA ASP A 123 22.79 10.44 -8.12
C ASP A 123 23.18 11.56 -7.11
N PHE A 124 22.64 11.51 -5.90
CA PHE A 124 22.84 12.50 -4.83
C PHE A 124 23.69 12.00 -3.67
N VAL A 125 23.94 10.68 -3.61
CA VAL A 125 24.76 10.04 -2.57
C VAL A 125 26.01 9.43 -3.17
N LYS A 126 26.98 9.13 -2.31
CA LYS A 126 28.20 8.44 -2.74
C LYS A 126 27.86 7.01 -3.20
N PRO A 127 28.57 6.45 -4.21
CA PRO A 127 28.34 5.07 -4.68
C PRO A 127 28.33 4.03 -3.55
N GLU A 128 29.19 4.19 -2.55
CA GLU A 128 29.28 3.27 -1.41
C GLU A 128 28.03 3.31 -0.52
N GLU A 129 27.38 4.47 -0.40
CA GLU A 129 26.13 4.62 0.35
C GLU A 129 24.96 3.97 -0.39
N TYR A 130 24.89 4.15 -1.71
CA TYR A 130 23.92 3.49 -2.57
C TYR A 130 24.05 1.97 -2.48
N GLU A 131 25.24 1.43 -2.74
CA GLU A 131 25.52 -0.02 -2.67
C GLU A 131 25.20 -0.59 -1.29
N PHE A 132 25.42 0.19 -0.23
CA PHE A 132 25.09 -0.22 1.12
C PHE A 132 23.58 -0.36 1.34
N LYS A 133 22.78 0.64 0.95
CA LYS A 133 21.31 0.58 1.09
C LYS A 133 20.73 -0.60 0.32
N ILE A 134 21.23 -0.84 -0.90
CA ILE A 134 20.85 -1.99 -1.71
C ILE A 134 21.16 -3.31 -0.99
N ARG A 135 22.35 -3.45 -0.39
CA ARG A 135 22.72 -4.64 0.39
C ARG A 135 21.81 -4.90 1.60
N ILE A 136 21.36 -3.85 2.32
CA ILE A 136 20.37 -4.02 3.41
C ILE A 136 19.06 -4.57 2.82
N ALA A 137 18.55 -3.95 1.76
CA ALA A 137 17.32 -4.37 1.11
C ALA A 137 17.39 -5.84 0.67
N ASP A 138 18.50 -6.24 0.04
CA ASP A 138 18.75 -7.63 -0.38
C ASP A 138 18.79 -8.61 0.81
N ASN A 139 19.40 -8.23 1.93
CA ASN A 139 19.45 -9.08 3.12
C ASN A 139 18.06 -9.24 3.77
N LEU A 140 17.27 -8.18 3.83
CA LEU A 140 15.89 -8.24 4.30
C LEU A 140 15.02 -9.10 3.36
N GLU A 141 15.23 -8.99 2.06
CA GLU A 141 14.54 -9.80 1.05
C GLU A 141 14.91 -11.29 1.17
N LYS A 142 16.19 -11.62 1.41
CA LYS A 142 16.60 -12.99 1.71
C LYS A 142 15.90 -13.54 2.96
N LEU A 143 15.80 -12.75 4.02
CA LEU A 143 15.09 -13.14 5.24
C LEU A 143 13.60 -13.37 4.98
N VAL A 144 12.96 -12.53 4.17
CA VAL A 144 11.57 -12.74 3.74
C VAL A 144 11.44 -14.06 3.00
N ASN A 145 12.29 -14.31 2.00
CA ASN A 145 12.24 -15.52 1.19
C ASN A 145 12.48 -16.78 2.02
N GLN A 146 13.37 -16.71 3.02
CA GLN A 146 13.58 -17.80 3.97
C GLN A 146 12.31 -18.06 4.80
N ARG A 147 11.71 -17.01 5.36
CA ARG A 147 10.50 -17.13 6.17
C ARG A 147 9.32 -17.66 5.37
N VAL A 148 9.13 -17.17 4.15
CA VAL A 148 8.14 -17.63 3.16
C VAL A 148 8.22 -19.14 2.95
N LYS A 149 9.43 -19.71 2.86
CA LYS A 149 9.65 -21.14 2.63
C LYS A 149 9.56 -22.00 3.90
N GLU A 150 10.00 -21.47 5.05
CA GLU A 150 10.17 -22.27 6.27
C GLU A 150 9.01 -22.17 7.27
N LYS A 151 8.29 -21.05 7.30
CA LYS A 151 7.32 -20.75 8.37
C LYS A 151 5.87 -20.94 7.97
N HIS A 152 5.56 -20.66 6.70
CA HIS A 152 4.21 -20.56 6.20
C HIS A 152 3.69 -21.91 5.68
N ARG A 153 2.37 -22.02 5.54
CA ARG A 153 1.74 -23.29 5.12
C ARG A 153 2.19 -23.70 3.72
N GLU A 154 2.04 -24.99 3.40
CA GLU A 154 2.32 -25.52 2.07
C GLU A 154 1.56 -24.74 0.99
N GLY A 155 2.22 -24.44 -0.14
CA GLY A 155 1.68 -23.63 -1.24
C GLY A 155 1.71 -22.12 -1.00
N PHE A 156 2.07 -21.62 0.19
CA PHE A 156 2.18 -20.17 0.45
C PHE A 156 3.29 -19.54 -0.38
N ALA A 157 4.45 -20.21 -0.45
CA ALA A 157 5.62 -19.74 -1.17
C ALA A 157 5.33 -19.48 -2.65
N ASP A 158 4.68 -20.42 -3.34
CA ASP A 158 4.36 -20.29 -4.76
C ASP A 158 3.40 -19.12 -5.02
N ARG A 159 2.39 -18.95 -4.16
CA ARG A 159 1.45 -17.82 -4.25
C ARG A 159 2.15 -16.49 -4.00
N TYR A 160 3.04 -16.44 -3.01
CA TYR A 160 3.80 -15.24 -2.67
C TYR A 160 4.73 -14.82 -3.81
N PHE A 161 5.56 -15.75 -4.33
CA PHE A 161 6.53 -15.44 -5.38
C PHE A 161 5.87 -15.06 -6.69
N ARG A 162 4.79 -15.76 -7.08
CA ARG A 162 4.01 -15.38 -8.27
C ARG A 162 3.39 -13.98 -8.13
N GLY A 163 2.79 -13.70 -6.98
CA GLY A 163 2.24 -12.37 -6.71
C GLY A 163 3.30 -11.27 -6.73
N ARG A 164 4.52 -11.55 -6.25
CA ARG A 164 5.62 -10.59 -6.27
C ARG A 164 6.13 -10.32 -7.69
N GLU A 165 6.24 -11.34 -8.51
CA GLU A 165 6.63 -11.23 -9.92
C GLU A 165 5.61 -10.39 -10.72
N GLU A 166 4.32 -10.62 -10.52
CA GLU A 166 3.26 -9.83 -11.15
C GLU A 166 3.35 -8.35 -10.78
N VAL A 167 3.49 -8.03 -9.48
CA VAL A 167 3.65 -6.65 -9.00
C VAL A 167 4.90 -6.00 -9.61
N PHE A 168 6.02 -6.71 -9.65
CA PHE A 168 7.26 -6.22 -10.25
C PHE A 168 7.09 -5.92 -11.74
N ASN A 169 6.34 -6.74 -12.48
CA ASN A 169 6.04 -6.47 -13.88
C ASN A 169 5.23 -5.18 -14.08
N TYR A 170 4.30 -4.87 -13.17
CA TYR A 170 3.60 -3.58 -13.19
C TYR A 170 4.54 -2.41 -12.89
N GLU A 171 5.44 -2.53 -11.91
CA GLU A 171 6.47 -1.52 -11.63
C GLU A 171 7.35 -1.24 -12.87
N LEU A 172 7.75 -2.28 -13.60
CA LEU A 172 8.52 -2.12 -14.84
C LEU A 172 7.73 -1.43 -15.96
N ARG A 173 6.43 -1.69 -16.07
CA ARG A 173 5.56 -1.00 -17.05
C ARG A 173 5.40 0.48 -16.68
N ASP A 174 5.17 0.77 -15.41
CA ASP A 174 5.03 2.12 -14.86
C ASP A 174 6.26 3.01 -15.14
N LEU A 175 7.46 2.44 -15.02
CA LEU A 175 8.71 3.12 -15.39
C LEU A 175 8.76 3.49 -16.87
N LYS A 176 8.32 2.61 -17.76
CA LYS A 176 8.25 2.90 -19.21
C LYS A 176 7.27 4.05 -19.49
N TYR A 177 6.11 4.05 -18.83
CA TYR A 177 5.14 5.12 -19.00
C TYR A 177 5.62 6.46 -18.45
N SER A 178 6.31 6.44 -17.31
CA SER A 178 6.98 7.63 -16.77
C SER A 178 8.02 8.18 -17.76
N GLU A 179 8.78 7.32 -18.44
CA GLU A 179 9.72 7.76 -19.48
C GLU A 179 9.01 8.41 -20.68
N LEU A 180 7.91 7.83 -21.16
CA LEU A 180 7.09 8.43 -22.22
C LEU A 180 6.56 9.80 -21.81
N PHE A 181 6.14 9.94 -20.55
CA PHE A 181 5.60 11.18 -20.00
C PHE A 181 6.67 12.29 -19.97
N ARG A 182 7.90 11.96 -19.56
CA ARG A 182 9.04 12.90 -19.58
C ARG A 182 9.41 13.35 -21.00
N LYS A 183 9.27 12.47 -21.99
CA LYS A 183 9.54 12.79 -23.40
C LYS A 183 8.43 13.61 -24.06
N GLY A 184 7.30 13.82 -23.37
CA GLY A 184 6.14 14.51 -23.94
C GLY A 184 5.40 13.67 -25.00
N GLU A 185 5.55 12.34 -25.00
CA GLU A 185 4.84 11.43 -25.92
C GLU A 185 3.37 11.23 -25.49
N TYR A 186 2.62 12.33 -25.31
CA TYR A 186 1.27 12.30 -24.72
C TYR A 186 0.25 11.56 -25.57
N ASP A 187 0.30 11.67 -26.90
CA ASP A 187 -0.59 10.92 -27.80
C ASP A 187 -0.44 9.40 -27.61
N LYS A 188 0.79 8.95 -27.39
CA LYS A 188 1.09 7.55 -27.13
C LYS A 188 0.60 7.12 -25.75
N ILE A 189 0.74 7.97 -24.73
CA ILE A 189 0.17 7.73 -23.39
C ILE A 189 -1.36 7.58 -23.47
N ILE A 190 -2.03 8.45 -24.24
CA ILE A 190 -3.48 8.36 -24.46
C ILE A 190 -3.84 7.03 -25.15
N SER A 191 -3.07 6.63 -26.17
CA SER A 191 -3.30 5.34 -26.86
C SER A 191 -3.11 4.11 -25.96
N LEU A 192 -2.32 4.23 -24.89
CA LEU A 192 -2.02 3.16 -23.93
C LEU A 192 -2.84 3.27 -22.65
N TYR A 193 -3.91 4.07 -22.65
CA TYR A 193 -4.68 4.40 -21.44
C TYR A 193 -5.19 3.17 -20.68
N ASP A 194 -5.71 2.15 -21.37
CA ASP A 194 -6.25 0.96 -20.71
C ASP A 194 -5.14 0.13 -20.03
N ASP A 195 -3.99 -0.05 -20.70
CA ASP A 195 -2.82 -0.73 -20.13
C ASP A 195 -2.22 0.06 -18.95
N LEU A 196 -2.24 1.39 -19.03
CA LEU A 196 -1.85 2.31 -17.97
C LEU A 196 -2.75 2.17 -16.75
N LYS A 197 -4.07 2.14 -16.96
CA LYS A 197 -5.05 1.95 -15.90
C LYS A 197 -4.89 0.57 -15.25
N GLU A 198 -4.69 -0.49 -16.04
CA GLU A 198 -4.35 -1.83 -15.53
C GLU A 198 -3.08 -1.80 -14.68
N THR A 199 -2.02 -1.15 -15.17
CA THR A 199 -0.74 -1.06 -14.47
C THR A 199 -0.87 -0.31 -13.15
N TRP A 200 -1.62 0.79 -13.15
CA TRP A 200 -1.91 1.56 -11.96
C TRP A 200 -2.68 0.73 -10.92
N HIS A 201 -3.72 -0.02 -11.33
CA HIS A 201 -4.41 -0.95 -10.44
C HIS A 201 -3.48 -2.06 -9.93
N GLY A 202 -2.68 -2.64 -10.81
CA GLY A 202 -1.84 -3.79 -10.55
C GLY A 202 -0.71 -3.54 -9.55
N LYS A 203 -0.24 -2.28 -9.46
CA LYS A 203 0.83 -1.89 -8.54
C LYS A 203 0.35 -1.88 -7.08
N THR A 204 -0.33 -0.83 -6.63
CA THR A 204 -0.63 -0.69 -5.19
C THR A 204 -1.93 -1.41 -4.79
N ALA A 205 -2.99 -1.36 -5.61
CA ALA A 205 -4.20 -2.14 -5.32
C ALA A 205 -3.97 -3.65 -5.49
N GLY A 206 -3.12 -4.05 -6.44
CA GLY A 206 -2.63 -5.43 -6.59
C GLY A 206 -1.84 -5.92 -5.37
N ILE A 207 -0.93 -5.11 -4.81
CA ILE A 207 -0.27 -5.44 -3.53
C ILE A 207 -1.30 -5.67 -2.42
N GLY A 208 -2.28 -4.76 -2.28
CA GLY A 208 -3.35 -4.88 -1.28
C GLY A 208 -4.16 -6.18 -1.43
N GLU A 209 -4.58 -6.49 -2.66
CA GLU A 209 -5.25 -7.75 -3.00
C GLU A 209 -4.40 -8.97 -2.63
N ARG A 210 -3.13 -9.00 -3.03
CA ARG A 210 -2.24 -10.15 -2.82
C ARG A 210 -1.96 -10.36 -1.33
N VAL A 211 -1.75 -9.30 -0.56
CA VAL A 211 -1.57 -9.37 0.91
C VAL A 211 -2.82 -9.95 1.58
N VAL A 212 -4.02 -9.47 1.22
CA VAL A 212 -5.28 -10.01 1.74
C VAL A 212 -5.47 -11.47 1.34
N SER A 213 -5.24 -11.81 0.07
CA SER A 213 -5.38 -13.17 -0.44
C SER A 213 -4.43 -14.16 0.27
N LEU A 214 -3.16 -13.80 0.41
CA LEU A 214 -2.17 -14.60 1.14
C LEU A 214 -2.51 -14.72 2.62
N THR A 215 -3.09 -13.68 3.20
CA THR A 215 -3.57 -13.70 4.60
C THR A 215 -4.71 -14.68 4.78
N LEU A 216 -5.72 -14.64 3.90
CA LEU A 216 -6.85 -15.56 3.94
C LEU A 216 -6.43 -17.00 3.64
N PHE A 217 -5.44 -17.18 2.76
CA PHE A 217 -4.83 -18.47 2.49
C PHE A 217 -4.07 -19.00 3.71
N GLU A 218 -3.17 -18.23 4.31
CA GLU A 218 -2.44 -18.64 5.52
C GLU A 218 -3.41 -19.02 6.65
N ALA A 219 -4.56 -18.34 6.72
CA ALA A 219 -5.60 -18.59 7.70
C ALA A 219 -6.48 -19.82 7.45
N GLY A 220 -6.29 -20.59 6.37
CA GLY A 220 -7.16 -21.73 6.04
C GLY A 220 -8.50 -21.36 5.41
N ILE A 221 -8.92 -20.09 5.50
CA ILE A 221 -10.26 -19.63 5.15
C ILE A 221 -10.48 -19.62 3.64
N LEU A 222 -9.43 -19.40 2.84
CA LEU A 222 -9.55 -19.34 1.38
C LEU A 222 -10.14 -20.63 0.78
N ASP A 223 -9.80 -21.78 1.38
CA ASP A 223 -10.26 -23.09 0.91
C ASP A 223 -11.67 -23.41 1.45
N GLU A 224 -12.04 -22.87 2.62
CA GLU A 224 -13.30 -23.14 3.32
C GLU A 224 -14.46 -22.24 2.86
N GLU A 225 -14.21 -20.95 2.65
CA GLU A 225 -15.22 -19.95 2.28
C GLU A 225 -14.75 -19.05 1.12
N PRO A 226 -14.56 -19.62 -0.09
CA PRO A 226 -13.99 -18.90 -1.23
C PRO A 226 -14.81 -17.65 -1.63
N ASP A 227 -16.13 -17.71 -1.57
CA ASP A 227 -17.01 -16.57 -1.89
C ASP A 227 -16.87 -15.41 -0.89
N ALA A 228 -16.63 -15.72 0.39
CA ALA A 228 -16.38 -14.72 1.42
C ALA A 228 -15.01 -14.07 1.21
N CYS A 229 -14.01 -14.88 0.89
CA CYS A 229 -12.66 -14.42 0.59
C CYS A 229 -12.62 -13.53 -0.66
N GLU A 230 -13.32 -13.91 -1.73
CA GLU A 230 -13.45 -13.10 -2.93
C GLU A 230 -14.09 -11.74 -2.61
N ALA A 231 -15.13 -11.72 -1.78
CA ALA A 231 -15.76 -10.46 -1.35
C ALA A 231 -14.79 -9.58 -0.55
N ILE A 232 -14.04 -10.15 0.40
CA ILE A 232 -13.05 -9.39 1.18
C ILE A 232 -11.96 -8.80 0.27
N VAL A 233 -11.43 -9.61 -0.65
CA VAL A 233 -10.40 -9.17 -1.60
C VAL A 233 -10.93 -8.04 -2.50
N LYS A 234 -12.13 -8.20 -3.06
CA LYS A 234 -12.76 -7.17 -3.92
C LYS A 234 -13.04 -5.88 -3.18
N TYR A 235 -13.48 -5.97 -1.91
CA TYR A 235 -13.68 -4.79 -1.07
C TYR A 235 -12.34 -4.06 -0.85
N GLN A 236 -11.29 -4.80 -0.48
CA GLN A 236 -9.96 -4.20 -0.28
C GLN A 236 -9.42 -3.55 -1.55
N TRP A 237 -9.58 -4.22 -2.68
CA TRP A 237 -9.17 -3.71 -3.98
C TRP A 237 -9.88 -2.40 -4.30
N ALA A 238 -11.20 -2.32 -4.09
CA ALA A 238 -11.96 -1.09 -4.28
C ALA A 238 -11.48 0.05 -3.36
N ILE A 239 -11.33 -0.22 -2.06
CA ILE A 239 -10.88 0.78 -1.08
C ILE A 239 -9.46 1.28 -1.40
N THR A 240 -8.58 0.40 -1.85
CA THR A 240 -7.21 0.77 -2.20
C THR A 240 -7.18 1.67 -3.43
N ASN A 241 -7.97 1.39 -4.46
CA ASN A 241 -8.07 2.26 -5.64
C ASN A 241 -8.60 3.66 -5.30
N ILE A 242 -9.56 3.77 -4.37
CA ILE A 242 -10.05 5.09 -3.91
C ILE A 242 -8.94 5.87 -3.21
N TRP A 243 -8.14 5.20 -2.38
CA TRP A 243 -7.01 5.83 -1.72
C TRP A 243 -5.91 6.23 -2.73
N MET A 244 -5.55 5.35 -3.67
CA MET A 244 -4.56 5.69 -4.69
C MET A 244 -4.97 6.91 -5.50
N TRP A 245 -6.24 6.97 -5.93
CA TRP A 245 -6.76 8.13 -6.66
C TRP A 245 -6.69 9.41 -5.82
N SER A 246 -6.91 9.28 -4.51
CA SER A 246 -6.68 10.38 -3.56
C SER A 246 -5.21 10.79 -3.45
N ASP A 247 -4.25 9.87 -3.56
CA ASP A 247 -2.81 10.19 -3.61
C ASP A 247 -2.45 10.91 -4.92
N GLU A 248 -3.03 10.54 -6.07
CA GLU A 248 -2.84 11.26 -7.34
C GLU A 248 -3.20 12.75 -7.22
N MET A 249 -4.25 13.08 -6.47
CA MET A 249 -4.63 14.48 -6.20
C MET A 249 -3.64 15.20 -5.29
N LYS A 250 -3.15 14.51 -4.26
CA LYS A 250 -2.20 15.06 -3.29
C LYS A 250 -0.87 15.39 -3.96
N ASP A 251 -0.41 14.49 -4.81
CA ASP A 251 0.94 14.51 -5.39
C ASP A 251 0.95 15.08 -6.83
N LEU A 252 -0.18 15.62 -7.32
CA LEU A 252 -0.33 16.14 -8.68
C LEU A 252 0.81 17.07 -9.11
N PHE A 253 1.05 18.14 -8.33
CA PHE A 253 2.01 19.17 -8.72
C PHE A 253 3.46 18.76 -8.45
N SER A 254 3.73 17.91 -7.47
CA SER A 254 5.07 17.32 -7.30
C SER A 254 5.40 16.41 -8.49
N ASN A 255 4.48 15.52 -8.87
CA ASN A 255 4.69 14.59 -9.98
C ASN A 255 4.91 15.36 -11.30
N LEU A 256 4.13 16.42 -11.56
CA LEU A 256 4.34 17.27 -12.73
C LEU A 256 5.75 17.89 -12.76
N ARG A 257 6.23 18.42 -11.62
CA ARG A 257 7.57 19.03 -11.53
C ARG A 257 8.70 18.00 -11.67
N GLU A 258 8.48 16.79 -11.19
CA GLU A 258 9.42 15.66 -11.27
C GLU A 258 9.37 14.94 -12.63
N GLY A 259 8.39 15.27 -13.49
CA GLY A 259 8.13 14.55 -14.73
C GLY A 259 7.69 13.11 -14.49
N SER A 260 7.10 12.82 -13.34
CA SER A 260 6.53 11.53 -12.99
C SER A 260 5.09 11.45 -13.52
N ILE A 261 4.71 10.29 -14.06
CA ILE A 261 3.35 10.09 -14.53
C ILE A 261 2.37 10.21 -13.35
N ASN A 262 1.22 10.82 -13.61
CA ASN A 262 0.15 10.98 -12.66
C ASN A 262 -1.17 10.69 -13.37
N MET A 263 -1.97 9.77 -12.85
CA MET A 263 -3.17 9.29 -13.55
C MET A 263 -4.24 10.38 -13.67
N LEU A 264 -4.27 11.38 -12.79
CA LEU A 264 -5.16 12.53 -12.94
C LEU A 264 -4.74 13.41 -14.14
N VAL A 265 -3.45 13.54 -14.42
CA VAL A 265 -2.98 14.22 -15.66
C VAL A 265 -3.34 13.41 -16.89
N VAL A 266 -3.20 12.08 -16.84
CA VAL A 266 -3.58 11.19 -17.93
C VAL A 266 -5.08 11.29 -18.24
N GLU A 267 -5.93 11.36 -17.22
CA GLU A 267 -7.36 11.65 -17.41
C GLU A 267 -7.59 13.02 -18.07
N CYS A 268 -6.85 14.06 -17.67
CA CYS A 268 -6.97 15.37 -18.29
C CYS A 268 -6.60 15.31 -19.78
N LEU A 269 -5.49 14.65 -20.12
CA LEU A 269 -5.03 14.43 -21.49
C LEU A 269 -6.10 13.71 -22.33
N LYS A 270 -6.65 12.61 -21.81
CA LYS A 270 -7.74 11.87 -22.46
C LYS A 270 -8.98 12.72 -22.73
N ARG A 271 -9.21 13.77 -21.93
CA ARG A 271 -10.32 14.72 -22.07
C ARG A 271 -9.97 15.98 -22.87
N GLY A 272 -8.80 16.02 -23.51
CA GLY A 272 -8.40 17.11 -24.40
C GLY A 272 -7.54 18.20 -23.76
N LEU A 273 -6.83 17.90 -22.67
CA LEU A 273 -5.71 18.75 -22.24
C LEU A 273 -4.59 18.67 -23.29
N ASN A 274 -4.22 19.80 -23.89
CA ASN A 274 -3.24 19.85 -24.98
C ASN A 274 -1.83 20.24 -24.52
N ARG A 275 -1.67 20.71 -23.28
CA ARG A 275 -0.40 21.20 -22.73
C ARG A 275 -0.27 20.74 -21.28
N VAL A 276 0.84 20.11 -20.96
CA VAL A 276 1.09 19.52 -19.63
C VAL A 276 2.11 20.37 -18.89
N ASP A 277 1.61 21.44 -18.27
CA ASP A 277 2.30 22.17 -17.22
C ASP A 277 1.33 22.52 -16.10
N GLU A 278 1.87 23.02 -15.00
CA GLU A 278 1.12 23.27 -13.77
C GLU A 278 -0.09 24.19 -13.99
N GLU A 279 0.05 25.28 -14.76
CA GLU A 279 -1.05 26.23 -14.98
C GLU A 279 -2.10 25.66 -15.94
N ALA A 280 -1.67 25.03 -17.03
CA ALA A 280 -2.61 24.39 -17.96
C ALA A 280 -3.45 23.29 -17.28
N VAL A 281 -2.82 22.49 -16.41
CA VAL A 281 -3.51 21.45 -15.63
C VAL A 281 -4.47 22.06 -14.62
N LYS A 282 -4.06 23.10 -13.87
CA LYS A 282 -4.95 23.84 -12.95
C LYS A 282 -6.18 24.35 -13.67
N ASP A 283 -6.00 25.09 -14.77
CA ASP A 283 -7.08 25.68 -15.55
C ASP A 283 -8.03 24.63 -16.13
N PHE A 284 -7.49 23.46 -16.51
CA PHE A 284 -8.29 22.36 -17.03
C PHE A 284 -9.16 21.73 -15.95
N ILE A 285 -8.59 21.41 -14.78
CA ILE A 285 -9.33 20.86 -13.64
C ILE A 285 -10.36 21.88 -13.13
N ALA A 286 -10.01 23.17 -13.09
CA ALA A 286 -10.93 24.24 -12.71
C ALA A 286 -12.19 24.25 -13.58
N ARG A 287 -12.03 24.06 -14.90
CA ARG A 287 -13.14 23.99 -15.86
C ARG A 287 -13.87 22.65 -15.83
N ASN A 288 -13.20 21.57 -15.44
CA ASN A 288 -13.71 20.20 -15.47
C ASN A 288 -13.57 19.48 -14.12
N PRO A 289 -14.14 20.00 -13.00
CA PRO A 289 -13.89 19.46 -11.66
C PRO A 289 -14.38 18.01 -11.48
N VAL A 290 -15.31 17.56 -12.31
CA VAL A 290 -15.84 16.18 -12.34
C VAL A 290 -14.73 15.14 -12.54
N ILE A 291 -13.60 15.52 -13.17
CA ILE A 291 -12.48 14.62 -13.39
C ILE A 291 -11.83 14.13 -12.09
N LEU A 292 -12.03 14.84 -10.98
CA LEU A 292 -11.55 14.41 -9.66
C LEU A 292 -12.38 13.24 -9.12
N ASP A 293 -13.66 13.14 -9.51
CA ASP A 293 -14.62 12.23 -8.89
C ASP A 293 -14.97 11.04 -9.80
N GLU A 294 -15.03 11.26 -11.11
CA GLU A 294 -15.53 10.27 -12.06
C GLU A 294 -14.68 8.98 -12.15
N PRO A 295 -13.33 9.03 -12.22
CA PRO A 295 -12.50 7.83 -12.35
C PRO A 295 -12.58 6.89 -11.15
N VAL A 296 -13.00 7.41 -9.98
CA VAL A 296 -13.09 6.65 -8.74
C VAL A 296 -14.53 6.22 -8.39
N ARG A 297 -15.53 6.73 -9.11
CA ARG A 297 -16.95 6.48 -8.83
C ARG A 297 -17.29 4.99 -8.83
N GLU A 298 -16.75 4.24 -9.79
CA GLU A 298 -16.98 2.80 -9.90
C GLU A 298 -16.47 2.03 -8.66
N TYR A 299 -15.40 2.51 -8.01
CA TYR A 299 -14.86 1.88 -6.81
C TYR A 299 -15.69 2.18 -5.57
N PHE A 300 -16.26 3.39 -5.46
CA PHE A 300 -17.23 3.69 -4.41
C PHE A 300 -18.48 2.80 -4.52
N GLU A 301 -19.00 2.61 -5.74
CA GLU A 301 -20.13 1.74 -6.01
C GLU A 301 -19.80 0.27 -5.72
N LEU A 302 -18.62 -0.19 -6.16
CA LEU A 302 -18.12 -1.53 -5.90
C LEU A 302 -17.97 -1.80 -4.40
N ALA A 303 -17.36 -0.88 -3.65
CA ALA A 303 -17.18 -1.02 -2.21
C ALA A 303 -18.53 -1.19 -1.48
N ARG A 304 -19.54 -0.37 -1.83
CA ARG A 304 -20.90 -0.48 -1.27
C ARG A 304 -21.55 -1.83 -1.61
N LYS A 305 -21.52 -2.22 -2.88
CA LYS A 305 -22.12 -3.48 -3.35
C LYS A 305 -21.47 -4.71 -2.70
N VAL A 306 -20.15 -4.67 -2.49
CA VAL A 306 -19.41 -5.76 -1.87
C VAL A 306 -19.62 -5.78 -0.36
N GLU A 307 -19.74 -4.62 0.29
CA GLU A 307 -20.09 -4.54 1.72
C GLU A 307 -21.40 -5.29 2.02
N ASP A 308 -22.43 -5.12 1.18
CA ASP A 308 -23.69 -5.85 1.31
C ASP A 308 -23.54 -7.37 1.17
N LYS A 309 -22.61 -7.83 0.31
CA LYS A 309 -22.27 -9.25 0.22
C LYS A 309 -21.55 -9.73 1.48
N MET A 310 -20.60 -8.94 1.98
CA MET A 310 -19.83 -9.29 3.17
C MET A 310 -20.72 -9.35 4.43
N ARG A 311 -21.78 -8.53 4.51
CA ARG A 311 -22.79 -8.58 5.60
C ARG A 311 -23.50 -9.93 5.76
N LYS A 312 -23.49 -10.77 4.72
CA LYS A 312 -24.07 -12.12 4.77
C LYS A 312 -23.24 -13.11 5.59
N TYR A 313 -21.99 -12.77 5.89
CA TYR A 313 -21.06 -13.62 6.64
C TYR A 313 -20.95 -13.12 8.08
N PRO A 314 -21.55 -13.81 9.07
CA PRO A 314 -21.65 -13.32 10.45
C PRO A 314 -20.32 -13.14 11.19
N TRP A 315 -19.26 -13.80 10.71
CA TRP A 315 -17.91 -13.69 11.26
C TRP A 315 -17.12 -12.50 10.70
N ILE A 316 -17.60 -11.87 9.62
CA ILE A 316 -17.03 -10.63 9.09
C ILE A 316 -17.55 -9.44 9.91
N ASN A 317 -16.65 -8.77 10.60
CA ASN A 317 -16.92 -7.53 11.32
C ASN A 317 -16.96 -6.33 10.37
N ILE A 318 -18.10 -6.16 9.71
CA ILE A 318 -18.34 -5.07 8.77
C ILE A 318 -18.10 -3.70 9.38
N LYS A 319 -18.38 -3.52 10.68
CA LYS A 319 -18.17 -2.23 11.36
C LYS A 319 -16.73 -1.73 11.19
N ASP A 320 -15.76 -2.64 11.33
CA ASP A 320 -14.35 -2.27 11.25
C ASP A 320 -13.93 -1.94 9.80
N TYR A 321 -14.47 -2.67 8.82
CA TYR A 321 -14.29 -2.36 7.39
C TYR A 321 -14.91 -1.01 7.02
N SER A 322 -16.10 -0.69 7.54
CA SER A 322 -16.76 0.60 7.34
C SER A 322 -16.00 1.74 8.03
N GLU A 323 -15.41 1.52 9.21
CA GLU A 323 -14.53 2.51 9.88
C GLU A 323 -13.25 2.78 9.07
N GLY A 324 -12.62 1.72 8.53
CA GLY A 324 -11.47 1.86 7.63
C GLY A 324 -11.81 2.65 6.36
N ALA A 325 -12.93 2.32 5.71
CA ALA A 325 -13.39 3.04 4.53
C ALA A 325 -13.71 4.51 4.81
N LYS A 326 -14.31 4.84 5.96
CA LYS A 326 -14.55 6.24 6.36
C LYS A 326 -13.27 7.07 6.44
N ILE A 327 -12.15 6.47 6.88
CA ILE A 327 -10.86 7.16 6.91
C ILE A 327 -10.39 7.48 5.49
N VAL A 328 -10.51 6.50 4.57
CA VAL A 328 -10.14 6.68 3.17
C VAL A 328 -11.03 7.72 2.49
N PHE A 329 -12.34 7.66 2.69
CA PHE A 329 -13.29 8.61 2.10
C PHE A 329 -13.06 10.02 2.64
N LYS A 330 -12.79 10.16 3.94
CA LYS A 330 -12.44 11.46 4.52
C LYS A 330 -11.14 12.01 3.91
N LYS A 331 -10.10 11.19 3.79
CA LYS A 331 -8.84 11.60 3.14
C LYS A 331 -9.06 12.03 1.68
N PHE A 332 -9.90 11.30 0.96
CA PHE A 332 -10.31 11.65 -0.40
C PHE A 332 -10.93 13.06 -0.43
N GLU A 333 -11.96 13.30 0.38
CA GLU A 333 -12.62 14.62 0.45
C GLU A 333 -11.69 15.75 0.88
N ASP A 334 -10.84 15.51 1.89
CA ASP A 334 -9.89 16.49 2.41
C ASP A 334 -8.89 16.90 1.30
N ARG A 335 -8.35 15.93 0.56
CA ARG A 335 -7.37 16.18 -0.51
C ARG A 335 -8.01 16.80 -1.75
N ARG A 336 -9.20 16.33 -2.14
CA ARG A 336 -10.01 16.94 -3.20
C ARG A 336 -10.29 18.41 -2.90
N SER A 337 -10.76 18.72 -1.69
CA SER A 337 -11.04 20.07 -1.25
C SER A 337 -9.77 20.93 -1.19
N SER A 338 -8.65 20.36 -0.74
CA SER A 338 -7.36 21.05 -0.73
C SER A 338 -6.90 21.40 -2.15
N LEU A 339 -7.00 20.46 -3.09
CA LEU A 339 -6.61 20.67 -4.48
C LEU A 339 -7.48 21.75 -5.14
N LEU A 340 -8.80 21.71 -4.96
CA LEU A 340 -9.71 22.73 -5.48
C LEU A 340 -9.39 24.14 -4.94
N LYS A 341 -9.04 24.25 -3.65
CA LYS A 341 -8.57 25.51 -3.06
C LYS A 341 -7.28 26.00 -3.70
N THR A 342 -6.31 25.11 -3.92
CA THR A 342 -5.05 25.43 -4.61
C THR A 342 -5.27 25.90 -6.05
N ILE A 343 -6.29 25.37 -6.73
CA ILE A 343 -6.67 25.75 -8.10
C ILE A 343 -7.51 27.05 -8.14
N GLY A 344 -8.03 27.53 -7.00
CA GLY A 344 -8.79 28.78 -6.92
C GLY A 344 -10.31 28.64 -7.08
N LYS A 345 -10.88 27.44 -6.90
CA LYS A 345 -12.33 27.26 -6.74
C LYS A 345 -12.67 27.09 -5.26
N THR A 346 -13.51 27.98 -4.74
CA THR A 346 -14.12 27.87 -3.40
C THR A 346 -15.53 27.34 -3.51
#